data_AF-A0A2E1I1S6-F1
#
_entry.id   AF-A0A2E1I1S6-F1
#
_cell.length_a   1.000
_cell.length_b   1.000
_cell.length_c   1.000
_cell.angle_alpha   90.00
_cell.angle_beta   90.00
_cell.angle_gamma   90.00
#
_symmetry.space_group_name_H-M   'P 1'
#
loop_
_entity.id
_entity.type
_entity.pdbx_description
1 polymer ?
#
loop_
_entity_poly.entity_id
_entity_poly.type
_entity_poly.pdbx_seq_one_letter_code
_entity_poly.pdbx_strand_id
1 'polypeptide(L)'
;AILFREIKNWNLKITKILFSSHLYFFVFGLAIAILVQTLKPGINETNTIYLFFCGMISITAMLLPGVSGAYILVLLGAYETLLNTLKEVFKFNSEYFLNFFSFIMGALLSIKLFSKLLTWAYKNHKDNTLLCLIGFMIGSLPTLWPWKKEQFSNETFLSNLYVPNGYFLNIEFIKGLLFIIIGIIFVLILEYISKKNATKK
;
A
#
# COMPACT_ATOMS: atom_id res chain seq x y z
N ALA A 1 6.52 9.78 -11.05
CA ALA A 1 7.32 10.89 -11.61
C ALA A 1 6.82 12.30 -11.25
N ILE A 2 5.58 12.49 -10.75
CA ILE A 2 5.13 13.81 -10.24
C ILE A 2 5.72 14.11 -8.85
N LEU A 3 5.84 13.08 -8.00
CA LEU A 3 6.49 13.19 -6.68
C LEU A 3 7.96 13.64 -6.76
N PHE A 4 8.71 13.20 -7.77
CA PHE A 4 10.12 13.60 -7.96
C PHE A 4 10.29 15.06 -8.41
N ARG A 5 9.27 15.69 -8.99
CA ARG A 5 9.36 17.08 -9.44
C ARG A 5 9.29 18.08 -8.29
N GLU A 6 8.70 17.70 -7.16
CA GLU A 6 8.79 18.48 -5.93
C GLU A 6 10.11 18.27 -5.17
N ILE A 7 10.96 17.34 -5.62
CA ILE A 7 12.28 17.00 -5.04
C ILE A 7 13.42 17.84 -5.70
N LYS A 8 13.11 18.74 -6.63
CA LYS A 8 14.12 19.53 -7.39
C LYS A 8 14.93 20.53 -6.52
N ASN A 9 14.53 20.79 -5.28
CA ASN A 9 15.25 21.66 -4.34
C ASN A 9 15.94 20.90 -3.20
N TRP A 10 16.32 19.64 -3.38
CA TRP A 10 17.27 18.98 -2.47
C TRP A 10 18.67 19.59 -2.65
N ASN A 11 18.86 20.76 -2.04
CA ASN A 11 20.17 21.20 -1.60
C ASN A 11 20.73 20.09 -0.69
N LEU A 12 21.93 19.58 -0.97
CA LEU A 12 22.58 18.50 -0.20
C LEU A 12 22.72 18.80 1.31
N LYS A 13 22.47 20.05 1.73
CA LYS A 13 22.28 20.45 3.13
C LYS A 13 20.93 20.05 3.74
N ILE A 14 19.83 20.12 2.98
CA ILE A 14 18.47 19.77 3.43
C ILE A 14 18.33 18.26 3.62
N THR A 15 18.99 17.46 2.77
CA THR A 15 19.03 15.98 2.88
C THR A 15 19.72 15.53 4.17
N LYS A 16 20.77 16.24 4.59
CA LYS A 16 21.47 16.05 5.86
C LYS A 16 20.66 16.53 7.07
N ILE A 17 19.84 17.59 6.92
CA ILE A 17 19.04 18.17 8.02
C ILE A 17 17.70 17.45 8.24
N LEU A 18 17.05 16.96 7.16
CA LEU A 18 15.85 16.11 7.21
C LEU A 18 16.12 14.82 8.00
N PHE A 19 17.35 14.32 7.92
CA PHE A 19 17.75 13.03 8.48
C PHE A 19 17.98 13.06 10.00
N SER A 20 18.05 14.21 10.68
CA SER A 20 18.36 14.21 12.12
C SER A 20 17.14 14.43 13.03
N SER A 21 16.15 15.24 12.62
CA SER A 21 14.98 15.57 13.47
C SER A 21 13.69 14.85 13.08
N HIS A 22 13.55 14.39 11.83
CA HIS A 22 12.30 13.81 11.31
C HIS A 22 12.39 12.31 11.01
N LEU A 23 13.53 11.67 11.32
CA LEU A 23 13.72 10.22 11.17
C LEU A 23 12.68 9.39 11.93
N TYR A 24 12.14 9.93 13.03
CA TYR A 24 11.11 9.22 13.79
C TYR A 24 9.85 8.94 12.96
N PHE A 25 9.43 9.85 12.06
CA PHE A 25 8.29 9.61 11.18
C PHE A 25 8.55 8.51 10.15
N PHE A 26 9.78 8.45 9.64
CA PHE A 26 10.21 7.37 8.75
C PHE A 26 10.16 6.01 9.46
N VAL A 27 10.77 5.92 10.65
CA VAL A 27 10.77 4.69 11.46
C VAL A 27 9.35 4.31 11.87
N PHE A 28 8.50 5.28 12.20
CA PHE A 28 7.10 5.06 12.53
C PHE A 28 6.31 4.46 11.36
N GLY A 29 6.43 5.03 10.15
CA GLY A 29 5.79 4.48 8.96
C GLY A 29 6.26 3.06 8.64
N LEU A 30 7.58 2.82 8.75
CA LEU A 30 8.19 1.51 8.54
C LEU A 30 7.69 0.48 9.57
N ALA A 31 7.66 0.85 10.84
CA ALA A 31 7.19 -0.01 11.93
C ALA A 31 5.72 -0.40 11.74
N ILE A 32 4.84 0.56 11.39
CA ILE A 32 3.43 0.28 11.12
C ILE A 32 3.28 -0.71 9.95
N ALA A 33 3.99 -0.49 8.84
CA ALA A 33 3.91 -1.37 7.69
C ALA A 33 4.33 -2.81 8.04
N ILE A 34 5.41 -2.98 8.81
CA ILE A 34 5.86 -4.30 9.27
C ILE A 34 4.82 -4.92 10.22
N LEU A 35 4.28 -4.14 11.16
CA LEU A 35 3.29 -4.62 12.12
C LEU A 35 2.04 -5.15 11.40
N VAL A 36 1.52 -4.41 10.41
CA VAL A 36 0.39 -4.85 9.58
C VAL A 36 0.67 -6.19 8.89
N GLN A 37 1.90 -6.42 8.42
CA GLN A 37 2.29 -7.68 7.76
C GLN A 37 2.45 -8.86 8.73
N THR A 38 2.69 -8.60 10.01
CA THR A 38 2.75 -9.65 11.03
C THR A 38 1.38 -10.10 11.53
N LEU A 39 0.31 -9.38 11.18
CA LEU A 39 -1.05 -9.77 11.53
C LEU A 39 -1.42 -11.07 10.81
N LYS A 40 -1.96 -12.03 11.58
CA LYS A 40 -2.52 -13.27 11.02
C LYS A 40 -3.98 -13.04 10.60
N PRO A 41 -4.47 -13.71 9.53
CA PRO A 41 -5.86 -13.64 9.16
C PRO A 41 -6.77 -14.08 10.32
N GLY A 42 -7.71 -13.21 10.71
CA GLY A 42 -8.74 -13.53 11.68
C GLY A 42 -9.89 -14.31 11.04
N ILE A 43 -10.53 -15.18 11.82
CA ILE A 43 -11.81 -15.80 11.47
C ILE A 43 -12.84 -15.15 12.38
N ASN A 44 -13.57 -14.17 11.87
CA ASN A 44 -14.51 -13.37 12.64
C ASN A 44 -15.94 -13.61 12.16
N GLU A 45 -16.90 -13.62 13.09
CA GLU A 45 -18.31 -13.55 12.74
C GLU A 45 -18.61 -12.19 12.09
N THR A 46 -18.99 -12.21 10.82
CA THR A 46 -19.22 -11.00 10.03
C THR A 46 -20.65 -10.51 10.20
N ASN A 47 -20.86 -9.53 11.09
CA ASN A 47 -22.12 -8.80 11.20
C ASN A 47 -22.11 -7.53 10.32
N THR A 48 -23.26 -6.94 10.05
CA THR A 48 -23.42 -5.71 9.25
C THR A 48 -22.53 -4.57 9.74
N ILE A 49 -22.48 -4.32 11.05
CA ILE A 49 -21.66 -3.25 11.65
C ILE A 49 -20.18 -3.57 11.46
N TYR A 50 -19.80 -4.84 11.57
CA TYR A 50 -18.42 -5.27 11.31
C TYR A 50 -18.02 -4.99 9.86
N LEU A 51 -18.92 -5.26 8.90
CA LEU A 51 -18.70 -4.96 7.48
C LEU A 51 -18.57 -3.46 7.20
N PHE A 52 -19.25 -2.59 7.95
CA PHE A 52 -19.06 -1.15 7.88
C PHE A 52 -17.59 -0.78 8.19
N PHE A 53 -17.07 -1.24 9.33
CA PHE A 53 -15.69 -0.99 9.73
C PHE A 53 -14.69 -1.65 8.78
N CYS A 54 -14.99 -2.84 8.26
CA CYS A 54 -14.18 -3.49 7.24
C CYS A 54 -14.07 -2.65 5.97
N GLY A 55 -15.18 -2.08 5.49
CA GLY A 55 -15.19 -1.14 4.37
C GLY A 55 -14.36 0.12 4.65
N MET A 56 -14.50 0.66 5.86
CA MET A 56 -13.75 1.84 6.27
C MET A 56 -12.23 1.57 6.31
N ILE A 57 -11.79 0.48 6.94
CA ILE A 57 -10.36 0.17 7.11
C ILE A 57 -9.73 -0.27 5.77
N SER A 58 -10.41 -1.13 5.01
CA SER A 58 -9.90 -1.65 3.74
C SER A 58 -9.70 -0.56 2.69
N ILE A 59 -10.64 0.39 2.57
CA ILE A 59 -10.51 1.50 1.63
C ILE A 59 -9.49 2.52 2.11
N THR A 60 -9.39 2.75 3.43
CA THR A 60 -8.28 3.55 3.98
C THR A 60 -6.94 2.94 3.55
N ALA A 61 -6.76 1.63 3.74
CA ALA A 61 -5.54 0.94 3.34
C ALA A 61 -5.25 1.04 1.84
N MET A 62 -6.28 1.02 1.00
CA MET A 62 -6.16 1.18 -0.45
C MET A 62 -5.75 2.60 -0.88
N LEU A 63 -5.96 3.60 -0.03
CA LEU A 63 -5.48 4.97 -0.25
C LEU A 63 -4.01 5.15 0.19
N LEU A 64 -3.50 4.34 1.12
CA LEU A 64 -2.09 4.36 1.51
C LEU A 64 -1.23 3.61 0.48
N PRO A 65 -0.06 4.14 0.11
CA PRO A 65 0.85 3.48 -0.82
C PRO A 65 1.50 2.26 -0.14
N GLY A 66 1.43 1.08 -0.76
CA GLY A 66 2.15 -0.11 -0.29
C GLY A 66 1.30 -1.16 0.44
N VAL A 67 0.03 -0.90 0.71
CA VAL A 67 -0.89 -1.90 1.28
C VAL A 67 -2.12 -2.07 0.38
N SER A 68 -2.52 -3.32 0.15
CA SER A 68 -3.72 -3.65 -0.63
C SER A 68 -4.95 -3.76 0.27
N GLY A 69 -6.04 -3.08 -0.09
CA GLY A 69 -7.30 -3.16 0.66
C GLY A 69 -7.89 -4.57 0.69
N ALA A 70 -7.71 -5.37 -0.37
CA ALA A 70 -8.15 -6.76 -0.40
C ALA A 70 -7.37 -7.64 0.58
N TYR A 71 -6.06 -7.41 0.73
CA TYR A 71 -5.26 -8.11 1.74
C TYR A 71 -5.73 -7.78 3.16
N ILE A 72 -6.05 -6.51 3.42
CA ILE A 72 -6.64 -6.10 4.70
C ILE A 72 -7.99 -6.78 4.95
N LEU A 73 -8.84 -6.94 3.94
CA LEU A 73 -10.11 -7.69 4.10
C LEU A 73 -9.88 -9.17 4.45
N VAL A 74 -8.84 -9.79 3.89
CA VAL A 74 -8.44 -11.16 4.25
C VAL A 74 -7.96 -11.20 5.69
N LEU A 75 -7.14 -10.22 6.11
CA LEU A 75 -6.69 -10.13 7.51
C LEU A 75 -7.84 -9.96 8.49
N LEU A 76 -8.87 -9.21 8.11
CA LEU A 76 -10.09 -9.02 8.89
C LEU A 76 -11.04 -10.25 8.82
N GLY A 77 -10.79 -11.22 7.94
CA GLY A 77 -11.69 -12.37 7.74
C GLY A 77 -12.99 -12.03 7.01
N ALA A 78 -13.13 -10.82 6.48
CA ALA A 78 -14.34 -10.35 5.80
C ALA A 78 -14.32 -10.55 4.29
N TYR A 79 -13.19 -11.00 3.72
CA TYR A 79 -13.01 -11.12 2.27
C TYR A 79 -14.03 -12.07 1.62
N GLU A 80 -14.16 -13.30 2.14
CA GLU A 80 -15.10 -14.29 1.61
C GLU A 80 -16.56 -13.85 1.77
N THR A 81 -16.92 -13.32 2.95
CA THR A 81 -18.26 -12.77 3.19
C THR A 81 -18.60 -11.67 2.20
N LEU A 82 -17.65 -10.76 1.93
CA LEU A 82 -17.88 -9.67 0.99
C LEU A 82 -18.00 -10.16 -0.45
N LEU A 83 -17.17 -11.11 -0.88
CA LEU A 83 -17.28 -11.74 -2.19
C LEU A 83 -18.64 -12.42 -2.38
N ASN A 84 -19.11 -13.15 -1.37
CA ASN A 84 -20.42 -13.80 -1.40
C ASN A 84 -21.56 -12.78 -1.41
N THR A 85 -21.47 -11.75 -0.57
CA THR A 85 -22.43 -10.64 -0.54
C THR A 85 -22.54 -9.98 -1.91
N LEU A 86 -21.41 -9.67 -2.57
CA LEU A 86 -21.41 -9.11 -3.92
C LEU A 86 -22.11 -10.02 -4.92
N LYS A 87 -21.77 -11.31 -4.94
CA LYS A 87 -22.37 -12.30 -5.85
C LYS A 87 -23.89 -12.38 -5.67
N GLU A 88 -24.36 -12.42 -4.44
CA GLU A 88 -25.80 -12.53 -4.14
C GLU A 88 -26.57 -11.24 -4.42
N VAL A 89 -25.95 -10.07 -4.18
CA VAL A 89 -26.48 -8.76 -4.59
C VAL A 89 -26.65 -8.68 -6.11
N PHE A 90 -25.69 -9.21 -6.89
CA PHE A 90 -25.82 -9.29 -8.35
C PHE A 90 -26.96 -10.21 -8.81
N LYS A 91 -27.34 -11.21 -8.00
CA LYS A 91 -28.50 -12.07 -8.22
C LYS A 91 -29.82 -11.46 -7.72
N PHE A 92 -29.82 -10.20 -7.29
CA PHE A 92 -30.96 -9.50 -6.70
C PHE A 92 -31.51 -10.14 -5.42
N ASN A 93 -30.65 -10.79 -4.63
CA ASN A 93 -31.05 -11.29 -3.32
C ASN A 93 -31.11 -10.15 -2.29
N SER A 94 -32.31 -9.85 -1.79
CA SER A 94 -32.58 -8.70 -0.91
C SER A 94 -31.94 -8.83 0.47
N GLU A 95 -31.68 -10.05 0.94
CA GLU A 95 -31.09 -10.33 2.26
C GLU A 95 -29.67 -9.73 2.39
N TYR A 96 -28.93 -9.65 1.28
CA TYR A 96 -27.53 -9.21 1.26
C TYR A 96 -27.36 -7.71 1.01
N PHE A 97 -28.41 -6.99 0.61
CA PHE A 97 -28.32 -5.55 0.33
C PHE A 97 -27.91 -4.75 1.56
N LEU A 98 -28.39 -5.13 2.74
CA LEU A 98 -28.09 -4.41 3.98
C LEU A 98 -26.59 -4.50 4.35
N ASN A 99 -26.00 -5.69 4.20
CA ASN A 99 -24.56 -5.92 4.38
C ASN A 99 -23.72 -5.16 3.34
N PHE A 100 -24.15 -5.20 2.08
CA PHE A 100 -23.47 -4.48 0.99
C PHE A 100 -23.50 -2.97 1.18
N PHE A 101 -24.67 -2.41 1.52
CA PHE A 101 -24.82 -0.98 1.71
C PHE A 101 -24.04 -0.49 2.94
N SER A 102 -24.02 -1.28 4.01
CA SER A 102 -23.19 -1.01 5.19
C SER A 102 -21.71 -0.90 4.82
N PHE A 103 -21.19 -1.86 4.06
CA PHE A 103 -19.81 -1.82 3.56
C PHE A 103 -19.53 -0.57 2.71
N ILE A 104 -20.41 -0.26 1.75
CA ILE A 104 -20.26 0.90 0.88
C ILE A 104 -20.28 2.21 1.67
N MET A 105 -21.17 2.32 2.67
CA MET A 105 -21.22 3.52 3.50
C MET A 105 -19.93 3.71 4.31
N GLY A 106 -19.37 2.63 4.86
CA GLY A 106 -18.07 2.67 5.53
C GLY A 106 -16.94 3.07 4.58
N ALA A 107 -16.94 2.50 3.37
CA ALA A 107 -15.99 2.83 2.30
C ALA A 107 -16.05 4.31 1.89
N LEU A 108 -17.25 4.84 1.60
CA LEU A 108 -17.44 6.23 1.19
C LEU A 108 -17.04 7.20 2.30
N LEU A 109 -17.39 6.88 3.55
CA LEU A 109 -17.01 7.69 4.70
C LEU A 109 -15.49 7.72 4.87
N SER A 110 -14.81 6.57 4.74
CA SER A 110 -13.35 6.48 4.77
C SER A 110 -12.70 7.37 3.71
N ILE A 111 -13.15 7.30 2.45
CA ILE A 111 -12.56 8.11 1.37
C ILE A 111 -12.65 9.60 1.72
N LYS A 112 -13.80 10.07 2.18
CA LYS A 112 -14.01 11.48 2.52
C LYS A 112 -13.14 11.92 3.70
N LEU A 113 -13.10 11.12 4.78
CA LEU A 113 -12.34 11.44 5.98
C LEU A 113 -10.83 11.38 5.71
N PHE A 114 -10.38 10.27 5.13
CA PHE A 114 -8.96 10.02 4.92
C PHE A 114 -8.35 10.92 3.84
N SER A 115 -9.07 11.20 2.75
CA SER A 115 -8.60 12.16 1.74
C SER A 115 -8.36 13.55 2.34
N LYS A 116 -9.28 14.01 3.20
CA LYS A 116 -9.12 15.30 3.89
C LYS A 116 -7.97 15.28 4.89
N LEU A 117 -7.81 14.20 5.66
CA LEU A 117 -6.71 14.01 6.59
C LEU A 117 -5.36 14.02 5.86
N LEU A 118 -5.24 13.27 4.77
CA LEU A 118 -4.01 13.20 3.98
C LEU A 118 -3.68 14.54 3.35
N THR A 119 -4.68 15.24 2.80
CA THR A 119 -4.50 16.59 2.23
C THR A 119 -4.04 17.59 3.30
N TRP A 120 -4.63 17.54 4.49
CA TRP A 120 -4.26 18.38 5.62
C TRP A 120 -2.83 18.08 6.10
N ALA A 121 -2.47 16.80 6.26
CA ALA A 121 -1.14 16.38 6.67
C ALA A 121 -0.08 16.80 5.65
N TYR A 122 -0.38 16.66 4.35
CA TYR A 122 0.49 17.09 3.27
C TYR A 122 0.70 18.61 3.26
N LYS A 123 -0.37 19.39 3.49
CA LYS A 123 -0.30 20.86 3.45
C LYS A 123 0.47 21.44 4.64
N ASN A 124 0.29 20.90 5.83
CA ASN A 124 0.86 21.45 7.06
C ASN A 124 2.21 20.82 7.46
N HIS A 125 2.42 19.55 7.11
CA HIS A 125 3.60 18.77 7.47
C HIS A 125 4.09 17.92 6.30
N LYS A 126 4.37 18.57 5.17
CA LYS A 126 4.77 17.93 3.91
C LYS A 126 5.94 16.96 4.08
N ASP A 127 7.04 17.41 4.68
CA ASP A 127 8.26 16.61 4.81
C ASP A 127 8.05 15.41 5.75
N ASN A 128 7.33 15.59 6.86
CA ASN A 128 7.02 14.51 7.81
C ASN A 128 6.11 13.45 7.16
N THR A 129 5.08 13.90 6.43
CA THR A 129 4.14 13.03 5.74
C THR A 129 4.89 12.21 4.68
N LEU A 130 5.75 12.86 3.90
CA LEU A 130 6.54 12.21 2.87
C LEU A 130 7.52 11.18 3.44
N LEU A 131 8.22 11.50 4.53
CA LEU A 131 9.10 10.54 5.23
C LEU A 131 8.33 9.34 5.79
N CYS A 132 7.16 9.58 6.39
CA CYS A 132 6.29 8.51 6.89
C CYS A 132 5.82 7.59 5.76
N LEU A 133 5.36 8.16 4.63
CA LEU A 133 4.93 7.40 3.47
C LEU A 133 6.08 6.60 2.85
N ILE A 134 7.29 7.16 2.75
CA ILE A 134 8.46 6.42 2.25
C ILE A 134 8.81 5.28 3.20
N GLY A 135 8.83 5.52 4.52
CA GLY A 135 9.06 4.48 5.52
C GLY A 135 8.04 3.34 5.40
N PHE A 136 6.77 3.69 5.25
CA PHE A 136 5.68 2.74 5.06
C PHE A 136 5.81 1.95 3.75
N MET A 137 6.15 2.60 2.63
CA MET A 137 6.40 1.93 1.35
C MET A 137 7.56 0.94 1.45
N ILE A 138 8.70 1.33 2.04
CA ILE A 138 9.84 0.44 2.24
C ILE A 138 9.46 -0.72 3.17
N GLY A 139 8.77 -0.41 4.26
CA GLY A 139 8.30 -1.41 5.21
C GLY A 139 7.36 -2.43 4.58
N SER A 140 6.61 -2.07 3.53
CA SER A 140 5.71 -2.97 2.80
C SER A 140 6.37 -3.84 1.71
N LEU A 141 7.61 -3.56 1.31
CA LEU A 141 8.33 -4.33 0.28
C LEU A 141 8.42 -5.84 0.56
N PRO A 142 8.64 -6.30 1.81
CA PRO A 142 8.59 -7.72 2.16
C PRO A 142 7.31 -8.45 1.70
N THR A 143 6.18 -7.76 1.58
CA THR A 143 4.93 -8.34 1.04
C THR A 143 5.03 -8.70 -0.43
N LEU A 144 5.80 -7.95 -1.23
CA LEU A 144 5.97 -8.20 -2.66
C LEU A 144 6.99 -9.31 -2.96
N TRP A 145 7.69 -9.80 -1.93
CA TRP A 145 8.70 -10.82 -2.11
C TRP A 145 8.09 -12.15 -2.56
N PRO A 146 8.51 -12.74 -3.69
CA PRO A 146 7.83 -13.89 -4.28
C PRO A 146 8.12 -15.21 -3.53
N TRP A 147 9.28 -15.34 -2.87
CA TRP A 147 9.68 -16.58 -2.20
C TRP A 147 9.45 -16.51 -0.70
N LYS A 148 8.27 -16.95 -0.30
CA LYS A 148 7.87 -17.06 1.11
C LYS A 148 7.66 -18.51 1.47
N LYS A 149 8.13 -18.93 2.64
CA LYS A 149 7.79 -20.25 3.19
C LYS A 149 6.31 -20.22 3.58
N GLU A 150 5.54 -21.19 3.11
CA GLU A 150 4.11 -21.33 3.42
C GLU A 150 3.84 -21.82 4.85
N GLN A 151 4.91 -22.08 5.63
CA GLN A 151 4.77 -22.70 6.93
C GLN A 151 4.54 -21.66 8.03
N PHE A 152 3.33 -21.70 8.59
CA PHE A 152 2.86 -20.97 9.77
C PHE A 152 3.61 -21.38 11.06
N SER A 153 4.94 -21.28 11.09
CA SER A 153 5.66 -21.27 12.37
C SER A 153 5.37 -19.96 13.10
N ASN A 154 5.44 -19.95 14.44
CA ASN A 154 5.34 -18.74 15.29
C ASN A 154 6.48 -17.71 15.07
N GLU A 155 7.15 -17.84 13.95
CA GLU A 155 8.26 -17.06 13.45
C GLU A 155 7.73 -15.76 12.82
N THR A 156 8.47 -14.67 13.02
CA THR A 156 8.12 -13.35 12.49
C THR A 156 7.97 -13.39 10.96
N PHE A 157 7.11 -12.53 10.39
CA PHE A 157 6.89 -12.46 8.93
C PHE A 157 8.20 -12.39 8.11
N LEU A 158 9.23 -11.74 8.64
CA LEU A 158 10.53 -11.57 7.98
C LEU A 158 11.36 -12.86 7.89
N SER A 159 11.25 -13.78 8.86
CA SER A 159 12.02 -15.05 8.84
C SER A 159 11.46 -16.07 7.84
N ASN A 160 10.28 -15.80 7.27
CA ASN A 160 9.68 -16.63 6.22
C ASN A 160 10.18 -16.30 4.80
N LEU A 161 10.95 -15.22 4.63
CA LEU A 161 11.50 -14.82 3.33
C LEU A 161 12.78 -15.62 3.04
N TYR A 162 12.88 -16.19 1.84
CA TYR A 162 14.10 -16.86 1.40
C TYR A 162 14.39 -16.57 -0.08
N VAL A 163 15.58 -16.92 -0.56
CA VAL A 163 15.92 -16.93 -2.00
C VAL A 163 16.25 -18.37 -2.36
N PRO A 164 15.66 -18.95 -3.41
CA PRO A 164 16.07 -20.27 -3.90
C PRO A 164 17.53 -20.24 -4.38
N ASN A 165 18.31 -21.24 -4.02
CA ASN A 165 19.70 -21.34 -4.43
C ASN A 165 19.81 -21.40 -5.97
N GLY A 166 20.70 -20.59 -6.55
CA GLY A 166 20.90 -20.51 -8.00
C GLY A 166 19.89 -19.64 -8.76
N TYR A 167 18.89 -19.04 -8.09
CA TYR A 167 17.86 -18.24 -8.77
C TYR A 167 18.41 -17.04 -9.55
N PHE A 168 19.48 -16.40 -9.06
CA PHE A 168 20.10 -15.25 -9.71
C PHE A 168 20.71 -15.55 -11.09
N LEU A 169 21.03 -16.81 -11.39
CA LEU A 169 21.59 -17.24 -12.67
C LEU A 169 20.51 -17.75 -13.64
N ASN A 170 19.24 -17.79 -13.22
CA ASN A 170 18.15 -18.28 -14.04
C ASN A 170 17.80 -17.29 -15.18
N ILE A 171 17.42 -17.83 -16.34
CA ILE A 171 16.98 -17.04 -17.51
C ILE A 171 15.80 -16.12 -17.13
N GLU A 172 14.93 -16.58 -16.23
CA GLU A 172 13.77 -15.82 -15.75
C GLU A 172 14.18 -14.58 -14.95
N PHE A 173 15.21 -14.71 -14.10
CA PHE A 173 15.75 -13.58 -13.36
C PHE A 173 16.38 -12.55 -14.29
N ILE A 174 17.15 -13.00 -15.29
CA ILE A 174 17.76 -12.12 -16.30
C ILE A 174 16.67 -11.39 -17.11
N LYS A 175 15.60 -12.09 -17.53
CA LYS A 175 14.44 -11.47 -18.19
C LYS A 175 13.78 -10.42 -17.30
N GLY A 176 13.62 -10.70 -16.00
CA GLY A 176 13.11 -9.74 -15.02
C GLY A 176 13.97 -8.48 -14.93
N LEU A 177 15.29 -8.64 -14.88
CA LEU A 177 16.24 -7.53 -14.85
C LEU A 177 16.16 -6.67 -16.12
N LEU A 178 16.02 -7.31 -17.28
CA LEU A 178 15.80 -6.63 -18.56
C LEU A 178 14.51 -5.81 -18.55
N PHE A 179 13.39 -6.35 -18.05
CA PHE A 179 12.14 -5.59 -17.91
C PHE A 179 12.24 -4.40 -16.96
N ILE A 180 13.02 -4.52 -15.87
CA ILE A 180 13.30 -3.40 -14.97
C ILE A 180 14.00 -2.26 -15.73
N ILE A 181 15.04 -2.59 -16.51
CA ILE A 181 15.78 -1.61 -17.31
C ILE A 181 14.84 -0.94 -18.34
N ILE A 182 14.03 -1.73 -19.06
CA ILE A 182 13.03 -1.19 -20.00
C ILE A 182 12.07 -0.23 -19.29
N GLY A 183 11.55 -0.62 -18.12
CA GLY A 183 10.65 0.21 -17.33
C GLY A 183 11.27 1.55 -16.91
N ILE A 184 12.54 1.54 -16.48
CA ILE A 184 13.28 2.76 -16.14
C ILE A 184 13.45 3.66 -17.37
N ILE A 185 13.88 3.09 -18.50
CA ILE A 185 14.03 3.83 -19.76
C ILE A 185 12.71 4.46 -20.19
N PHE A 186 11.62 3.70 -20.12
CA PHE A 186 10.27 4.17 -20.46
C PHE A 186 9.85 5.36 -19.59
N VAL A 187 10.07 5.29 -18.27
CA VAL A 187 9.77 6.39 -17.34
C VAL A 187 10.61 7.64 -17.67
N LEU A 188 11.90 7.48 -17.97
CA LEU A 188 12.78 8.58 -18.35
C LEU A 188 12.34 9.25 -19.67
N ILE A 189 11.90 8.46 -20.66
CA ILE A 189 11.35 8.97 -21.92
C ILE A 189 10.09 9.80 -21.65
N LEU A 190 9.16 9.29 -20.85
CA LEU A 190 7.95 10.05 -20.49
C LEU A 190 8.29 11.36 -19.77
N GLU A 191 9.27 11.35 -18.88
CA GLU A 191 9.74 12.56 -18.21
C GLU A 191 10.36 13.56 -19.20
N TYR A 192 11.16 13.08 -20.14
CA TYR A 192 11.77 13.90 -21.18
C TYR A 192 10.70 14.58 -22.06
N ILE A 193 9.70 13.82 -22.51
CA ILE A 193 8.57 14.35 -23.29
C ILE A 193 7.78 15.38 -22.47
N SER A 194 7.51 15.09 -21.18
CA SER A 194 6.82 16.01 -20.28
C SER A 194 7.55 17.34 -20.12
N LYS A 195 8.88 17.31 -19.94
CA LYS A 195 9.72 18.52 -19.84
C LYS A 195 9.68 19.36 -21.11
N LYS A 196 9.82 18.73 -22.28
CA LYS A 196 9.79 19.42 -23.59
C LYS A 196 8.47 20.15 -23.83
N ASN A 197 7.36 19.58 -23.40
CA ASN A 197 6.03 20.20 -23.53
C ASN A 197 5.80 21.33 -22.51
N ALA A 198 6.40 21.25 -21.32
CA ALA A 198 6.30 22.30 -20.30
C ALA A 198 7.11 23.56 -20.64
N THR A 199 8.20 23.43 -21.41
CA THR A 199 9.03 24.57 -21.87
C THR A 199 8.50 25.27 -23.14
N LYS A 200 7.51 24.68 -23.82
CA LYS A 200 6.87 25.24 -25.02
C LYS A 200 5.62 26.09 -24.71
N LYS A 201 5.15 26.09 -23.46
CA LYS A 201 4.10 26.97 -22.94
C LYS A 201 4.75 28.11 -22.18
#